data_AF-A0A375HAB5-F1
#
_entry.id   AF-A0A375HAB5-F1
#
_cell.length_a   1.000
_cell.length_b   1.000
_cell.length_c   1.000
_cell.angle_alpha   90.00
_cell.angle_beta   90.00
_cell.angle_gamma   90.00
#
_symmetry.space_group_name_H-M   'P 1'
#
loop_
_entity.id
_entity.type
_entity.pdbx_description
1 polymer ?
#
loop_
_entity_poly.entity_id
_entity_poly.type
_entity_poly.pdbx_seq_one_letter_code
_entity_poly.pdbx_strand_id
1 'polypeptide(L)'
;MIPFFTFPPAIRKIIYTTNAIESINAQLRKIIKTRGHFPSDEAATKLLWLALRNITGKWGSSTHDWKAAMNQFAILYEERFTHPHH
;
A
#
# COMPACT_ATOMS: atom_id res chain seq x y z
N MET A 1 -0.82 -16.57 20.58
CA MET A 1 -1.76 -16.46 19.44
C MET A 1 -1.11 -15.61 18.36
N ILE A 2 -1.19 -15.97 17.07
CA ILE A 2 -0.63 -15.15 15.98
C ILE A 2 -1.75 -14.24 15.44
N PRO A 3 -1.63 -12.89 15.55
CA PRO A 3 -2.71 -11.98 15.17
C PRO A 3 -3.18 -12.10 13.73
N PHE A 4 -2.30 -12.50 12.79
CA PHE A 4 -2.69 -12.68 11.40
C PHE A 4 -3.81 -13.71 11.18
N PHE A 5 -3.87 -14.78 11.99
CA PHE A 5 -4.87 -15.83 11.84
C PHE A 5 -6.23 -15.48 12.43
N THR A 6 -6.38 -14.33 13.10
CA THR A 6 -7.69 -13.83 13.54
C THR A 6 -8.50 -13.26 12.38
N PHE A 7 -7.84 -12.93 11.26
CA PHE A 7 -8.50 -12.34 10.11
C PHE A 7 -9.18 -13.39 9.22
N PRO A 8 -10.40 -13.09 8.70
CA PRO A 8 -11.06 -13.87 7.67
C PRO A 8 -10.16 -14.07 6.43
N PRO A 9 -10.38 -15.16 5.66
CA PRO A 9 -9.58 -15.48 4.48
C PRO A 9 -9.43 -14.32 3.47
N ALA A 10 -10.48 -13.53 3.25
CA ALA A 10 -10.44 -12.40 2.33
C ALA A 10 -9.48 -11.28 2.78
N ILE A 11 -9.42 -11.00 4.08
CA ILE A 11 -8.50 -10.01 4.65
C ILE A 11 -7.08 -10.55 4.63
N ARG A 12 -6.89 -11.82 5.03
CA ARG A 12 -5.58 -12.48 4.95
C ARG A 12 -5.01 -12.43 3.54
N LYS A 13 -5.86 -12.64 2.52
CA LYS A 13 -5.50 -12.54 1.11
C LYS A 13 -4.87 -11.21 0.74
N ILE A 14 -5.52 -10.11 1.11
CA ILE A 14 -4.97 -8.78 0.87
C ILE A 14 -3.65 -8.55 1.60
N ILE A 15 -3.56 -9.00 2.86
CA ILE A 15 -2.36 -8.78 3.69
C ILE A 15 -1.17 -9.61 3.18
N TYR A 16 -1.37 -10.88 2.81
CA TYR A 16 -0.26 -11.73 2.37
C TYR A 16 0.17 -11.43 0.93
N THR A 17 -0.66 -10.77 0.12
CA THR A 17 -0.26 -10.38 -1.23
C THR A 17 0.80 -9.28 -1.17
N THR A 18 2.05 -9.64 -1.44
CA THR A 18 3.18 -8.71 -1.52
C THR A 18 3.21 -7.89 -2.81
N ASN A 19 2.37 -8.24 -3.80
CA ASN A 19 2.31 -7.61 -5.12
C ASN A 19 2.30 -6.08 -5.09
N ALA A 20 1.59 -5.46 -4.14
CA ALA A 20 1.54 -4.00 -4.03
C ALA A 20 2.90 -3.41 -3.59
N ILE A 21 3.50 -3.97 -2.54
CA ILE A 21 4.79 -3.52 -2.01
C ILE A 21 5.92 -3.83 -3.01
N GLU A 22 5.91 -5.02 -3.61
CA GLU A 22 6.86 -5.42 -4.65
C GLU A 22 6.78 -4.53 -5.88
N SER A 23 5.57 -4.19 -6.33
CA SER A 23 5.36 -3.28 -7.46
C SER A 23 5.94 -1.89 -7.19
N ILE A 24 5.75 -1.34 -5.99
CA ILE A 24 6.34 -0.05 -5.59
C ILE A 24 7.86 -0.17 -5.57
N ASN A 25 8.40 -1.20 -4.91
CA ASN A 25 9.83 -1.41 -4.78
C ASN A 25 10.51 -1.60 -6.15
N ALA A 26 9.88 -2.32 -7.08
CA ALA A 26 10.38 -2.50 -8.43
C ALA A 26 10.42 -1.17 -9.21
N GLN A 27 9.36 -0.38 -9.12
CA GLN A 27 9.28 0.93 -9.78
C GLN A 27 10.28 1.93 -9.19
N LEU A 28 10.40 1.99 -7.86
CA LEU A 28 11.41 2.80 -7.18
C LEU A 28 12.80 2.40 -7.64
N ARG A 29 13.17 1.10 -7.53
CA ARG A 29 14.48 0.58 -7.95
C ARG A 29 14.82 0.96 -9.40
N LYS A 30 13.84 0.91 -10.31
CA LYS A 30 14.03 1.32 -11.71
C LYS A 30 14.42 2.81 -11.84
N ILE A 31 13.83 3.68 -11.02
CA ILE A 31 14.12 5.12 -11.02
C ILE A 31 15.49 5.42 -10.40
N ILE A 32 15.87 4.71 -9.33
CA ILE A 32 17.16 4.95 -8.66
C ILE A 32 18.32 4.34 -9.42
N LYS A 33 18.13 3.21 -10.12
CA LYS A 33 19.19 2.49 -10.84
C LYS A 33 19.92 3.36 -11.88
N THR A 34 19.23 4.33 -12.47
CA THR A 34 19.79 5.23 -13.49
C THR A 34 20.38 6.51 -12.89
N ARG A 35 20.25 6.73 -11.58
CA ARG A 35 20.81 7.87 -10.86
C ARG A 35 22.12 7.44 -10.19
N GLY A 36 23.17 8.22 -10.41
CA GLY A 36 24.47 8.05 -9.74
C GLY A 36 24.43 8.53 -8.28
N HIS A 37 25.52 9.11 -7.80
CA HIS A 37 25.58 9.67 -6.46
C HIS A 37 24.60 10.85 -6.29
N PHE A 38 23.92 10.90 -5.14
CA PHE A 38 23.08 12.04 -4.77
C PHE A 38 23.92 13.10 -4.05
N PRO A 39 23.80 14.38 -4.41
CA PRO A 39 24.61 15.45 -3.80
C PRO A 39 24.22 15.76 -2.35
N SER A 40 23.04 15.34 -1.90
CA SER A 40 22.57 15.45 -0.52
C SER A 40 21.40 14.48 -0.27
N ASP A 41 21.12 14.20 1.00
CA ASP A 41 19.96 13.42 1.41
C ASP A 41 18.65 14.08 0.97
N GLU A 42 18.59 15.42 1.03
CA GLU A 42 17.41 16.18 0.58
C GLU A 42 17.11 15.98 -0.91
N ALA A 43 18.16 15.91 -1.75
CA ALA A 43 18.00 15.62 -3.17
C ALA A 43 17.46 14.20 -3.40
N ALA A 44 17.92 13.21 -2.62
CA ALA A 44 17.41 11.84 -2.66
C ALA A 44 15.93 11.78 -2.21
N THR A 45 15.57 12.45 -1.10
CA THR A 45 14.20 12.53 -0.60
C THR A 45 13.25 13.16 -1.61
N LYS A 46 13.63 14.28 -2.24
CA LYS A 46 12.82 14.93 -3.29
C LYS A 46 12.57 14.00 -4.48
N LEU A 47 13.58 13.25 -4.91
CA LEU A 47 13.44 12.30 -6.00
C LEU A 47 12.51 11.14 -5.64
N LEU A 48 12.64 10.56 -4.43
CA LEU A 48 11.73 9.52 -3.94
C LEU A 48 10.30 10.03 -3.86
N TRP A 49 10.09 11.27 -3.38
CA TRP A 49 8.77 11.87 -3.32
C TRP A 49 8.15 12.04 -4.71
N LEU A 50 8.91 12.57 -5.68
CA LEU A 50 8.44 12.70 -7.06
C LEU A 50 8.12 11.35 -7.70
N ALA A 51 8.94 10.33 -7.44
CA ALA A 51 8.71 8.97 -7.89
C ALA A 51 7.40 8.41 -7.34
N LEU A 52 7.19 8.49 -6.01
CA LEU A 52 5.96 8.05 -5.36
C LEU A 52 4.74 8.82 -5.87
N ARG A 53 4.84 10.13 -6.07
CA ARG A 53 3.76 10.95 -6.65
C ARG A 53 3.36 10.46 -8.04
N ASN A 54 4.33 10.13 -8.88
CA ASN A 54 4.07 9.62 -10.23
C ASN A 54 3.48 8.19 -10.23
N ILE A 55 3.91 7.34 -9.29
CA ILE A 55 3.36 5.98 -9.13
C ILE A 55 1.89 6.06 -8.68
N THR A 56 1.63 6.84 -7.63
CA THR A 56 0.29 7.00 -7.04
C THR A 56 -0.68 7.69 -7.99
N GLY A 57 -0.23 8.64 -8.82
CA GLY A 57 -1.07 9.26 -9.86
C GLY A 57 -1.61 8.29 -10.91
N LYS A 58 -1.05 7.08 -11.04
CA LYS A 58 -1.52 6.02 -11.95
C LYS A 58 -2.39 4.97 -11.27
N TRP A 59 -2.53 5.02 -9.95
CA TRP A 59 -3.35 4.06 -9.21
C TRP A 59 -4.82 4.44 -9.31
N GLY A 60 -5.52 3.88 -10.31
CA GLY A 60 -6.94 4.14 -10.55
C GLY A 60 -7.87 2.95 -10.29
N SER A 61 -7.33 1.76 -9.97
CA SER A 61 -8.16 0.56 -9.77
C SER A 61 -7.91 -0.08 -8.41
N SER A 62 -8.98 -0.33 -7.67
CA SER A 62 -8.97 -1.16 -6.46
C SER A 62 -8.58 -2.59 -6.82
N THR A 63 -7.72 -3.21 -6.00
CA THR A 63 -7.33 -4.61 -6.18
C THR A 63 -8.57 -5.51 -6.21
N HIS A 64 -8.56 -6.55 -7.06
CA HIS A 64 -9.73 -7.41 -7.33
C HIS A 64 -10.38 -7.96 -6.05
N ASP A 65 -9.57 -8.32 -5.04
CA ASP A 65 -10.03 -8.87 -3.76
C ASP A 65 -10.44 -7.80 -2.73
N TRP A 66 -10.22 -6.52 -3.01
CA TRP A 66 -10.41 -5.43 -2.04
C TRP A 66 -11.85 -5.32 -1.58
N LYS A 67 -12.82 -5.46 -2.50
CA LYS A 67 -14.24 -5.39 -2.17
C LYS A 67 -14.66 -6.48 -1.18
N ALA A 68 -14.18 -7.71 -1.38
CA ALA A 68 -14.47 -8.82 -0.50
C ALA A 68 -13.84 -8.61 0.89
N ALA A 69 -12.61 -8.13 0.96
CA ALA A 69 -11.96 -7.78 2.22
C ALA A 69 -12.67 -6.61 2.93
N MET A 70 -13.10 -5.59 2.20
CA MET A 70 -13.80 -4.43 2.75
C MET A 70 -15.11 -4.81 3.43
N ASN A 71 -15.89 -5.71 2.83
CA ASN A 71 -17.11 -6.23 3.46
C ASN A 71 -16.82 -6.94 4.80
N GLN A 72 -15.70 -7.68 4.87
CA GLN A 72 -15.28 -8.33 6.12
C GLN A 72 -14.80 -7.32 7.16
N PHE A 73 -14.12 -6.25 6.75
CA PHE A 73 -13.73 -5.16 7.65
C PHE A 73 -14.95 -4.42 8.22
N ALA A 74 -15.97 -4.18 7.39
CA ALA A 74 -17.20 -3.54 7.84
C ALA A 74 -17.95 -4.36 8.90
N ILE A 75 -17.93 -5.70 8.81
CA ILE A 75 -18.53 -6.59 9.82
C ILE A 75 -17.70 -6.63 11.11
N LEU A 76 -16.37 -6.78 11.00
CA LEU A 76 -15.50 -6.94 12.16
C LEU A 76 -15.29 -5.64 12.95
N TYR A 77 -15.40 -4.50 12.28
CA TYR A 77 -15.10 -3.18 12.84
C TYR A 77 -16.21 -2.19 12.53
N GLU A 78 -17.47 -2.62 12.59
CA GLU A 78 -18.66 -1.81 12.28
C GLU A 78 -18.60 -0.41 12.90
N GLU A 79 -18.28 -0.34 14.19
CA GLU A 79 -18.14 0.90 14.96
C GLU A 79 -17.18 1.91 14.32
N ARG A 80 -16.15 1.47 13.59
CA ARG A 80 -15.19 2.36 12.91
C ARG A 80 -15.70 2.90 11.57
N PHE A 81 -16.79 2.34 11.03
CA PHE A 81 -17.43 2.78 9.78
C PHE A 81 -18.66 3.65 10.05
N THR A 82 -19.37 3.41 11.15
CA THR A 82 -20.66 4.05 11.45
C THR A 82 -20.55 5.22 12.42
N HIS A 83 -19.57 5.22 13.34
CA HIS A 83 -19.31 6.37 14.19
C HIS A 83 -18.27 7.30 13.57
N PRO A 84 -18.65 8.50 13.10
CA PRO A 84 -17.66 9.54 12.86
C PRO A 84 -17.01 9.86 14.21
N HIS A 85 -15.70 9.69 14.29
CA HIS A 85 -14.92 10.15 15.43
C HIS A 85 -15.21 11.65 15.65
N HIS A 86 -15.84 11.97 16.78
CA HIS A 86 -15.74 13.28 17.41
C HIS A 86 -14.44 13.35 18.20
#